data_AF-A0A5C6W1A6-F1
#
_entry.id   AF-A0A5C6W1A6-F1
#
_cell.length_a   1.000
_cell.length_b   1.000
_cell.length_c   1.000
_cell.angle_alpha   90.00
_cell.angle_beta   90.00
_cell.angle_gamma   90.00
#
_symmetry.space_group_name_H-M   'P 1'
#
loop_
_entity.id
_entity.type
_entity.pdbx_description
1 polymer ?
#
loop_
_entity_poly.entity_id
_entity_poly.type
_entity_poly.pdbx_seq_one_letter_code
_entity_poly.pdbx_strand_id
1 'polypeptide(L)'
;MKNEIEELYDEVYEKLADYHQQSQDLLIKLASVVKDEREEETEKLERIEFALQAAKDIMENMMTPGTKMTIMHQKGLIQIDLND
;
A
#
# COMPACT_ATOMS: atom_id res chain seq x y z
N MET A 1 10.56 -6.42 27.57
CA MET A 1 9.17 -6.56 27.12
C MET A 1 9.03 -5.52 26.03
N LYS A 2 8.86 -5.93 24.76
CA LYS A 2 8.43 -4.96 23.75
C LYS A 2 7.14 -4.35 24.27
N ASN A 3 6.99 -3.04 24.13
CA ASN A 3 5.76 -2.38 24.56
C ASN A 3 4.62 -2.94 23.69
N GLU A 4 3.42 -3.21 24.23
CA GLU A 4 2.31 -3.80 23.44
C GLU A 4 2.03 -3.00 22.14
N ILE A 5 2.33 -1.69 22.17
CA ILE A 5 2.27 -0.78 21.03
C ILE A 5 3.31 -1.12 19.96
N GLU A 6 4.54 -1.45 20.35
CA GLU A 6 5.61 -1.86 19.41
C GLU A 6 5.28 -3.20 18.76
N GLU A 7 4.73 -4.15 19.53
CA GLU A 7 4.30 -5.45 19.00
C GLU A 7 3.18 -5.28 17.98
N LEU A 8 2.17 -4.45 18.27
CA LEU A 8 1.10 -4.14 17.33
C LEU A 8 1.62 -3.40 16.08
N TYR A 9 2.55 -2.45 16.26
CA TYR A 9 3.15 -1.72 15.15
C TYR A 9 3.87 -2.68 14.19
N ASP A 10 4.70 -3.57 14.73
CA ASP A 10 5.41 -4.58 13.96
C ASP A 10 4.43 -5.53 13.26
N GLU A 11 3.37 -5.99 13.94
CA GLU A 11 2.35 -6.86 13.36
C GLU A 11 1.63 -6.18 12.18
N VAL A 12 1.22 -4.92 12.33
CA VAL A 12 0.58 -4.16 11.24
C VAL A 12 1.54 -4.03 10.05
N TYR A 13 2.80 -3.73 10.31
CA TYR A 13 3.81 -3.58 9.26
C TYR A 13 4.06 -4.90 8.51
N GLU A 14 4.19 -6.02 9.22
CA GLU A 14 4.33 -7.35 8.62
C GLU A 14 3.09 -7.73 7.80
N LYS A 15 1.87 -7.46 8.31
CA LYS A 15 0.63 -7.73 7.56
C LYS A 15 0.53 -6.92 6.28
N LEU A 16 0.93 -5.66 6.29
CA LEU A 16 0.97 -4.84 5.07
C LEU A 16 1.92 -5.43 4.04
N ALA A 17 3.11 -5.90 4.47
CA ALA A 17 4.07 -6.55 3.59
C ALA A 17 3.51 -7.86 3.00
N ASP A 18 2.87 -8.70 3.82
CA ASP A 18 2.24 -9.95 3.40
C ASP A 18 1.14 -9.71 2.35
N TYR A 19 0.26 -8.73 2.59
CA TYR A 19 -0.81 -8.41 1.64
C TYR A 19 -0.26 -7.84 0.32
N HIS A 20 0.81 -7.04 0.39
CA HIS A 20 1.44 -6.50 -0.81
C HIS A 20 2.06 -7.61 -1.66
N GLN A 21 2.74 -8.57 -1.04
CA GLN A 21 3.25 -9.75 -1.75
C GLN A 21 2.12 -10.57 -2.38
N GLN A 22 1.02 -10.81 -1.65
CA GLN A 22 -0.13 -11.54 -2.19
C GLN A 22 -0.76 -10.85 -3.40
N SER A 23 -0.85 -9.52 -3.36
CA SER A 23 -1.39 -8.72 -4.46
C SER A 23 -0.48 -8.77 -5.70
N GLN A 24 0.85 -8.72 -5.52
CA GLN A 24 1.81 -8.94 -6.61
C GLN A 24 1.71 -10.34 -7.22
N ASP A 25 1.57 -11.38 -6.40
CA ASP A 25 1.40 -12.75 -6.87
C ASP A 25 0.11 -12.90 -7.71
N LEU A 26 -0.96 -12.20 -7.33
CA LEU A 26 -2.23 -12.17 -8.07
C LEU A 26 -2.08 -11.41 -9.40
N LEU A 27 -1.33 -10.31 -9.43
CA LEU A 27 -1.02 -9.57 -10.66
C LEU A 27 -0.26 -10.45 -11.67
N ILE A 28 0.74 -11.20 -11.20
CA ILE A 28 1.50 -12.14 -12.05
C ILE A 28 0.57 -13.22 -12.63
N LYS A 29 -0.33 -13.77 -11.82
CA LYS A 29 -1.32 -14.77 -12.28
C LYS A 29 -2.34 -14.20 -13.26
N LEU A 30 -2.67 -12.92 -13.16
CA LEU A 30 -3.56 -12.24 -14.10
C LEU A 30 -2.88 -11.96 -15.44
N ALA A 31 -1.59 -11.61 -15.43
CA ALA A 31 -0.81 -11.37 -16.64
C ALA A 31 -0.71 -12.60 -17.56
N SER A 32 -0.91 -13.81 -17.04
CA SER A 32 -0.87 -15.06 -17.80
C SER A 32 -2.19 -15.46 -18.46
N VAL A 33 -3.25 -14.64 -18.39
CA VAL A 33 -4.60 -14.98 -18.90
C VAL A 33 -5.12 -13.88 -19.84
N VAL A 34 -6.01 -14.24 -20.77
CA VAL A 34 -6.54 -13.36 -21.83
C VAL A 34 -7.20 -12.10 -21.24
N LYS A 35 -6.84 -10.93 -21.80
CA LYS A 35 -7.11 -9.58 -21.28
C LYS A 35 -8.59 -9.20 -21.15
N ASP A 36 -9.44 -9.68 -22.06
CA ASP A 36 -10.79 -9.11 -22.25
C ASP A 36 -11.84 -9.57 -21.21
N GLU A 37 -11.52 -10.56 -20.37
CA GLU A 37 -12.50 -11.09 -19.39
C GLU A 37 -12.38 -10.46 -18.00
N ARG A 38 -11.38 -9.61 -17.73
CA ARG A 38 -10.95 -9.31 -16.35
C ARG A 38 -10.59 -7.86 -16.01
N GLU A 39 -11.03 -6.87 -16.80
CA GLU A 39 -10.78 -5.45 -16.49
C GLU A 39 -11.17 -5.06 -15.05
N GLU A 40 -12.30 -5.57 -14.54
CA GLU A 40 -12.75 -5.31 -13.17
C GLU A 40 -11.81 -5.92 -12.10
N GLU A 41 -11.28 -7.12 -12.35
CA GLU A 41 -10.33 -7.78 -11.42
C GLU A 41 -8.98 -7.06 -11.41
N THR A 42 -8.50 -6.66 -12.59
CA THR A 42 -7.29 -5.84 -12.73
C THR A 42 -7.44 -4.52 -11.99
N GLU A 43 -8.57 -3.82 -12.15
CA GLU A 43 -8.80 -2.55 -11.45
C GLU A 43 -8.83 -2.73 -9.93
N LYS A 44 -9.45 -3.80 -9.42
CA LYS A 44 -9.46 -4.12 -7.99
C LYS A 44 -8.04 -4.33 -7.45
N LEU A 45 -7.19 -5.05 -8.17
CA LEU A 45 -5.80 -5.27 -7.76
C LEU A 45 -4.96 -3.99 -7.84
N GLU A 46 -5.12 -3.17 -8.88
CA GLU A 46 -4.45 -1.88 -8.96
C GLU A 46 -4.80 -0.98 -7.76
N ARG A 47 -6.06 -0.98 -7.32
CA ARG A 47 -6.50 -0.24 -6.13
C ARG A 47 -5.88 -0.80 -4.84
N ILE A 48 -5.74 -2.12 -4.73
CA ILE A 48 -5.09 -2.78 -3.58
C ILE A 48 -3.60 -2.41 -3.52
N GLU A 49 -2.88 -2.53 -4.64
CA GLU A 49 -1.47 -2.14 -4.73
C GLU A 49 -1.25 -0.70 -4.29
N PHE A 50 -2.06 0.21 -4.83
CA PHE A 50 -1.96 1.62 -4.48
C PHE A 50 -2.18 1.86 -2.98
N ALA A 51 -3.21 1.25 -2.40
CA ALA A 51 -3.52 1.41 -0.98
C ALA A 51 -2.41 0.85 -0.07
N LEU A 52 -1.82 -0.29 -0.42
CA LEU A 52 -0.76 -0.92 0.37
C LEU A 52 0.56 -0.14 0.30
N GLN A 53 0.92 0.37 -0.88
CA GLN A 53 2.08 1.25 -1.04
C GLN A 53 1.91 2.54 -0.23
N ALA A 54 0.75 3.19 -0.34
CA ALA A 54 0.42 4.37 0.44
C ALA A 54 0.49 4.12 1.95
N ALA A 55 -0.09 3.00 2.42
CA ALA A 55 -0.07 2.64 3.84
C ALA A 55 1.35 2.39 4.35
N LYS A 56 2.19 1.73 3.56
CA LYS A 56 3.60 1.50 3.89
C LYS A 56 4.36 2.82 3.97
N ASP A 57 4.20 3.69 2.98
CA ASP A 57 4.86 5.00 2.96
C ASP A 57 4.46 5.85 4.17
N ILE A 58 3.17 5.83 4.54
CA ILE A 58 2.65 6.50 5.74
C ILE A 58 3.31 5.94 7.00
N MET A 59 3.35 4.62 7.18
CA MET A 59 3.97 4.00 8.34
C MET A 59 5.46 4.32 8.45
N GLU A 60 6.20 4.37 7.33
CA GLU A 60 7.64 4.65 7.32
C GLU A 60 7.96 6.14 7.50
N ASN A 61 7.15 7.05 6.96
CA ASN A 61 7.53 8.46 6.80
C ASN A 61 6.64 9.46 7.56
N MET A 62 5.42 9.09 8.00
CA MET A 62 4.58 9.97 8.84
C MET A 62 4.95 9.81 10.32
N MET A 63 6.17 10.19 10.69
CA MET A 63 6.59 10.20 12.10
C MET A 63 6.92 11.59 12.64
N THR A 64 6.71 12.65 11.85
CA THR A 64 7.06 14.01 12.29
C THR A 64 6.02 15.03 11.83
N PRO A 65 5.43 15.83 12.75
CA PRO A 65 4.67 17.02 12.39
C PRO A 65 5.49 17.93 11.44
N GLY A 66 4.83 18.57 10.49
CA GLY A 66 5.48 19.34 9.43
C GLY A 66 6.05 18.51 8.26
N THR A 67 5.78 17.20 8.22
CA THR A 67 6.15 16.35 7.09
C THR A 67 5.14 16.45 5.96
N LYS A 68 5.66 16.63 4.73
CA LYS A 68 4.88 16.59 3.49
C LYS A 68 5.18 15.32 2.73
N MET A 69 4.16 14.54 2.43
CA MET A 69 4.27 13.34 1.60
C MET A 69 3.55 13.53 0.27
N THR A 70 4.18 13.08 -0.82
CA THR A 70 3.56 13.03 -2.13
C THR A 70 3.62 11.59 -2.65
N ILE A 71 2.46 10.96 -2.76
CA ILE A 71 2.32 9.63 -3.34
C ILE A 71 2.03 9.83 -4.83
N MET A 72 3.01 9.46 -5.67
CA MET A 72 2.88 9.54 -7.12
C MET A 72 2.39 8.20 -7.67
N HIS A 73 1.19 8.21 -8.27
CA HIS A 73 0.62 7.06 -8.95
C HIS A 73 0.45 7.34 -10.44
N GLN A 74 0.45 6.30 -11.27
CA GLN A 74 0.29 6.45 -12.72
C GLN A 74 -0.99 7.21 -13.12
N LYS A 75 -2.04 7.12 -12.29
CA LYS A 75 -3.35 7.75 -12.54
C LYS A 75 -3.55 9.10 -11.84
N GLY A 76 -2.60 9.57 -11.03
CA GLY A 76 -2.75 10.82 -10.29
C GLY A 76 -1.78 10.98 -9.12
N LEU A 77 -1.92 12.09 -8.39
CA LEU A 77 -1.10 12.40 -7.22
C LEU A 77 -1.97 12.54 -5.98
N ILE A 78 -1.53 11.98 -4.85
CA ILE A 78 -2.08 12.27 -3.54
C ILE A 78 -1.01 13.02 -2.75
N GLN A 79 -1.37 14.18 -2.22
CA GLN A 79 -0.51 14.96 -1.36
C GLN A 79 -1.10 14.96 0.05
N ILE A 80 -0.30 14.53 1.03
CA ILE A 80 -0.65 14.55 2.45
C ILE A 80 0.22 15.60 3.13
N ASP A 81 -0.43 16.52 3.83
CA ASP A 81 0.21 17.61 4.57
C ASP A 81 -0.18 17.49 6.04
N LEU A 82 0.81 17.19 6.90
CA LEU A 82 0.62 17.08 8.34
C LEU A 82 1.00 18.41 8.99
N ASN A 83 0.01 19.27 9.18
CA ASN A 83 0.17 20.50 9.94
C ASN A 83 0.25 20.20 11.44
N ASP A 84 0.94 21.08 12.19
CA ASP A 84 1.08 21.02 13.65
C ASP A 84 -0.25 21.08 14.42
#